data_AF-A0A1G1XSL5-F1
#
_entry.id   AF-A0A1G1XSL5-F1
#
_cell.length_a   1.000
_cell.length_b   1.000
_cell.length_c   1.000
_cell.angle_alpha   90.00
_cell.angle_beta   90.00
_cell.angle_gamma   90.00
#
_symmetry.space_group_name_H-M   'P 1'
#
loop_
_entity.id
_entity.type
_entity.pdbx_description
1 polymer ?
#
loop_
_entity_poly.entity_id
_entity_poly.type
_entity_poly.pdbx_seq_one_letter_code
_entity_poly.pdbx_strand_id
1 'polypeptide(L)'
;MVESALTKIAVISDSHDNLVNIYRALSFIKKQKIKTIIHCGDVCAPAVLEEIAKKFKGKIHLVFGNVDGDQKMMKAVATKFKNIIIHGQTGQLEFGGRTVVFTHYPWLAQKLAQSQKYDALFYGHDHRVWEKKIGKTVLRNPGTLAGLFARATFAIYDPKTDKAELILLERI
;
A
#
# COMPACT_ATOMS: atom_id res chain seq x y z
N MET A 1 -13.63 6.58 28.95
CA MET A 1 -13.39 5.46 28.01
C MET A 1 -12.76 6.06 26.76
N VAL A 2 -11.46 5.86 26.54
CA VAL A 2 -10.80 6.38 25.33
C VAL A 2 -11.17 5.41 24.21
N GLU A 3 -12.13 5.81 23.38
CA GLU A 3 -12.38 5.12 22.12
C GLU A 3 -11.05 5.09 21.38
N SER A 4 -10.44 3.90 21.28
CA SER A 4 -9.27 3.68 20.44
C SER A 4 -9.65 4.16 19.05
N ALA A 5 -9.12 5.31 18.64
CA ALA A 5 -9.31 5.80 17.29
C ALA A 5 -8.67 4.77 16.36
N LEU A 6 -9.52 3.87 15.83
CA LEU A 6 -9.15 2.91 14.80
C LEU A 6 -8.51 3.73 13.68
N THR A 7 -7.20 3.59 13.57
CA THR A 7 -6.38 4.40 12.66
C THR A 7 -6.67 3.94 11.24
N LYS A 8 -6.67 4.81 10.24
CA LYS A 8 -6.81 4.41 8.84
C LYS A 8 -5.48 3.86 8.30
N ILE A 9 -5.50 3.14 7.18
CA ILE A 9 -4.29 2.73 6.45
C ILE A 9 -4.20 3.53 5.15
N ALA A 10 -3.00 4.03 4.83
CA ALA A 10 -2.72 4.50 3.47
C ALA A 10 -2.23 3.32 2.62
N VAL A 11 -2.86 3.11 1.47
CA VAL A 11 -2.50 2.05 0.52
C VAL A 11 -1.99 2.71 -0.75
N ILE A 12 -0.71 2.50 -1.04
CA ILE A 12 0.00 3.01 -2.23
C ILE A 12 0.48 1.84 -3.08
N SER A 13 0.77 2.08 -4.35
CA SER A 13 1.35 1.11 -5.27
C SER A 13 2.06 1.82 -6.41
N ASP A 14 2.96 1.13 -7.10
CA ASP A 14 3.53 1.56 -8.39
C ASP A 14 4.06 3.01 -8.31
N SER A 15 4.99 3.22 -7.37
CA SER A 15 5.56 4.54 -7.09
C SER A 15 6.75 4.88 -7.98
N HIS A 16 7.37 3.87 -8.63
CA HIS A 16 8.29 3.99 -9.76
C HIS A 16 9.30 5.13 -9.65
N ASP A 17 10.05 5.16 -8.55
CA ASP A 17 11.07 6.18 -8.24
C ASP A 17 10.58 7.64 -8.19
N ASN A 18 9.28 7.90 -8.30
CA ASN A 18 8.73 9.25 -8.39
C ASN A 18 8.69 9.93 -7.01
N LEU A 19 9.85 10.42 -6.56
CA LEU A 19 10.02 11.07 -5.27
C LEU A 19 9.10 12.27 -5.08
N VAL A 20 8.78 13.02 -6.15
CA VAL A 20 7.86 14.17 -6.08
C VAL A 20 6.48 13.71 -5.60
N ASN A 21 5.93 12.69 -6.25
CA ASN A 21 4.61 12.16 -5.89
C ASN A 21 4.62 11.43 -4.55
N ILE A 22 5.67 10.66 -4.27
CA ILE A 22 5.88 10.02 -2.97
C ILE A 22 5.84 11.06 -1.85
N TYR A 23 6.61 12.14 -1.96
CA TYR A 23 6.68 13.16 -0.92
C TYR A 23 5.36 13.90 -0.73
N ARG A 24 4.61 14.17 -1.81
CA ARG A 24 3.26 14.74 -1.73
C ARG A 24 2.32 13.82 -0.95
N ALA A 25 2.26 12.54 -1.32
CA ALA A 25 1.42 11.56 -0.63
C ALA A 25 1.83 11.42 0.85
N LEU A 26 3.12 11.28 1.16
CA LEU A 26 3.60 11.17 2.55
C LEU A 26 3.24 12.41 3.38
N SER A 27 3.32 13.61 2.80
CA SER A 27 2.90 14.86 3.46
C SER A 27 1.42 14.83 3.82
N PHE A 28 0.57 14.44 2.88
CA PHE A 28 -0.87 14.31 3.13
C PHE A 28 -1.18 13.23 4.19
N ILE A 29 -0.60 12.02 4.04
CA ILE A 29 -0.78 10.91 4.97
C ILE A 29 -0.40 11.33 6.41
N LYS A 30 0.70 12.08 6.56
CA LYS A 30 1.13 12.64 7.85
C LYS A 30 0.12 13.62 8.42
N LYS A 31 -0.44 14.54 7.60
CA LYS A 31 -1.50 15.48 8.04
C LYS A 31 -2.76 14.73 8.50
N GLN A 32 -3.08 13.61 7.88
CA GLN A 32 -4.19 12.72 8.28
C GLN A 32 -3.88 11.87 9.53
N LYS A 33 -2.68 12.02 10.13
CA LYS A 33 -2.23 11.25 11.31
C LYS A 33 -2.25 9.73 11.10
N ILE A 34 -2.14 9.28 9.86
CA ILE A 34 -2.09 7.86 9.50
C ILE A 34 -0.69 7.32 9.85
N LYS A 35 -0.68 6.16 10.53
CA LYS A 35 0.55 5.54 11.06
C LYS A 35 0.95 4.24 10.35
N THR A 36 0.17 3.81 9.36
CA THR A 36 0.43 2.57 8.62
C THR A 36 0.27 2.83 7.12
N ILE A 37 1.28 2.41 6.37
CA ILE A 37 1.29 2.37 4.91
C ILE A 37 1.37 0.90 4.47
N ILE A 38 0.56 0.52 3.49
CA ILE A 38 0.76 -0.65 2.65
C ILE A 38 1.27 -0.16 1.30
N HIS A 39 2.38 -0.72 0.81
CA HIS A 39 2.87 -0.52 -0.55
C HIS A 39 2.76 -1.84 -1.32
N CYS A 40 1.93 -1.87 -2.36
CA CYS A 40 1.64 -3.07 -3.16
C CYS A 40 2.71 -3.37 -4.22
N GLY A 41 3.99 -3.04 -3.96
CA GLY A 41 5.11 -3.29 -4.89
C GLY A 41 5.37 -2.20 -5.92
N ASP A 42 6.45 -2.40 -6.67
CA ASP A 42 7.00 -1.46 -7.65
C ASP A 42 7.36 -0.11 -7.01
N VAL A 43 8.24 -0.21 -6.00
CA VAL A 43 8.93 0.95 -5.42
C VAL A 43 10.02 1.43 -6.37
N CYS A 44 10.70 0.47 -7.03
CA CYS A 44 11.91 0.58 -7.84
C CYS A 44 13.22 0.62 -7.01
N ALA A 45 13.95 1.73 -7.00
CA ALA A 45 15.31 1.74 -6.45
C ALA A 45 15.32 1.55 -4.92
N PRO A 46 16.27 0.78 -4.35
CA PRO A 46 16.42 0.65 -2.91
C PRO A 46 16.60 1.99 -2.17
N ALA A 47 17.23 2.97 -2.82
CA ALA A 47 17.38 4.33 -2.29
C ALA A 47 16.03 5.05 -2.11
N VAL A 48 15.04 4.77 -2.96
CA VAL A 48 13.70 5.36 -2.84
C VAL A 48 12.94 4.75 -1.66
N LEU A 49 13.07 3.44 -1.42
CA LEU A 49 12.55 2.80 -0.20
C LEU A 49 13.15 3.45 1.06
N GLU A 50 14.46 3.71 1.05
CA GLU A 50 15.14 4.41 2.14
C GLU A 50 14.57 5.83 2.36
N GLU A 51 14.33 6.59 1.29
CA GLU A 51 13.73 7.93 1.38
C GLU A 51 12.30 7.91 1.96
N ILE A 52 11.47 6.94 1.55
CA ILE A 52 10.14 6.73 2.13
C ILE A 52 10.26 6.51 3.64
N ALA A 53 11.15 5.62 4.06
CA ALA A 53 11.33 5.25 5.47
C ALA A 53 11.87 6.38 6.35
N LYS A 54 12.75 7.24 5.80
CA LYS A 54 13.25 8.43 6.51
C LYS A 54 12.12 9.42 6.80
N LYS A 55 11.24 9.66 5.81
CA LYS A 55 10.19 10.68 5.86
C LYS A 55 8.91 10.23 6.56
N PHE A 56 8.61 8.92 6.58
CA PHE A 56 7.43 8.37 7.23
C PHE A 56 7.79 7.59 8.49
N LYS A 57 7.41 8.10 9.68
CA LYS A 57 7.74 7.45 10.97
C LYS A 57 6.82 6.29 11.35
N GLY A 58 5.70 6.12 10.65
CA GLY A 58 4.78 5.00 10.84
C GLY A 58 5.29 3.70 10.19
N LYS A 59 4.54 2.60 10.34
CA LYS A 59 4.88 1.29 9.77
C LYS A 59 4.61 1.25 8.27
N ILE A 60 5.55 0.69 7.51
CA ILE A 60 5.48 0.50 6.07
C ILE A 60 5.52 -1.01 5.80
N HIS A 61 4.41 -1.54 5.34
CA HIS A 61 4.29 -2.92 4.90
C HIS A 61 4.46 -2.96 3.38
N LEU A 62 5.47 -3.68 2.91
CA LEU A 62 5.83 -3.74 1.49
C LEU A 62 5.80 -5.19 0.99
N VAL A 63 5.18 -5.40 -0.17
CA VAL A 63 5.42 -6.59 -1.01
C VAL A 63 6.23 -6.18 -2.23
N PHE A 64 6.94 -7.13 -2.83
CA PHE A 64 7.68 -6.86 -4.06
C PHE A 64 6.76 -6.85 -5.27
N GLY A 65 6.99 -5.91 -6.18
CA GLY A 65 6.49 -5.93 -7.53
C GLY A 65 7.50 -6.49 -8.54
N ASN A 66 7.13 -6.51 -9.81
CA ASN A 66 7.95 -7.13 -10.86
C ASN A 66 9.12 -6.25 -11.30
N VAL A 67 9.11 -4.93 -11.03
CA VAL A 67 10.26 -4.05 -11.36
C VAL A 67 11.16 -3.75 -10.16
N ASP A 68 10.84 -4.27 -8.98
CA ASP A 68 11.72 -4.23 -7.80
C ASP A 68 12.93 -5.19 -7.98
N GLY A 69 13.89 -4.78 -8.82
CA GLY A 69 14.97 -5.63 -9.33
C GLY A 69 16.04 -6.01 -8.29
N ASP A 70 16.37 -5.13 -7.35
CA ASP A 70 17.37 -5.40 -6.30
C ASP A 70 16.71 -5.66 -4.94
N GLN A 71 15.93 -6.73 -4.87
CA GLN A 71 15.25 -7.15 -3.64
C GLN A 71 16.24 -7.44 -2.49
N LYS A 72 17.48 -7.84 -2.80
CA LYS A 72 18.52 -8.10 -1.80
C LYS A 72 18.91 -6.79 -1.12
N MET A 73 19.18 -5.74 -1.89
CA MET A 73 19.49 -4.42 -1.34
C MET A 73 18.27 -3.79 -0.67
N MET A 74 17.05 -3.97 -1.18
CA MET A 74 15.83 -3.51 -0.49
C MET A 74 15.69 -4.14 0.91
N LYS A 75 15.97 -5.44 1.03
CA LYS A 75 16.03 -6.12 2.34
C LYS A 75 17.13 -5.55 3.23
N ALA A 76 18.31 -5.26 2.67
CA ALA A 76 19.40 -4.62 3.40
C ALA A 76 19.08 -3.18 3.84
N VAL A 77 18.26 -2.44 3.07
CA VAL A 77 17.69 -1.16 3.51
C VAL A 77 16.74 -1.40 4.68
N ALA A 78 15.83 -2.37 4.58
CA ALA A 78 14.87 -2.67 5.64
C ALA A 78 15.53 -2.99 6.99
N THR A 79 16.71 -3.62 7.04
CA THR A 79 17.41 -3.87 8.31
C THR A 79 17.90 -2.59 9.00
N LYS A 80 18.11 -1.49 8.26
CA LYS A 80 18.48 -0.18 8.80
C LYS A 80 17.30 0.58 9.40
N PHE A 81 16.07 0.18 9.10
CA PHE A 81 14.85 0.94 9.39
C PHE A 81 13.79 0.08 10.10
N LYS A 82 13.58 0.30 11.41
CA LYS A 82 12.59 -0.43 12.24
C LYS A 82 11.13 -0.28 11.80
N ASN A 83 10.86 0.66 10.89
CA ASN A 83 9.54 0.96 10.37
C ASN A 83 9.23 0.25 9.04
N ILE A 84 10.18 -0.44 8.41
CA ILE A 84 9.95 -1.21 7.19
C ILE A 84 9.71 -2.68 7.51
N ILE A 85 8.69 -3.27 6.91
CA ILE A 85 8.38 -4.70 6.98
C ILE A 85 8.15 -5.19 5.56
N ILE A 86 9.06 -6.04 5.06
CA ILE A 86 8.95 -6.64 3.73
C ILE A 86 8.37 -8.04 3.84
N HIS A 87 7.28 -8.31 3.12
CA HIS A 87 6.51 -9.56 3.19
C HIS A 87 6.83 -10.55 2.06
N GLY A 88 7.69 -10.17 1.12
CA GLY A 88 7.91 -10.97 -0.10
C GLY A 88 6.79 -10.73 -1.10
N GLN A 89 6.14 -11.80 -1.59
CA GLN A 89 5.11 -11.69 -2.64
C GLN A 89 3.72 -11.33 -2.11
N THR A 90 3.39 -11.70 -0.87
CA THR A 90 2.08 -11.47 -0.26
C THR A 90 2.29 -11.10 1.20
N GLY A 91 1.64 -10.03 1.65
CA GLY A 91 1.60 -9.63 3.04
C GLY A 91 0.19 -9.72 3.60
N GLN A 92 0.10 -9.93 4.91
CA GLN A 92 -1.15 -9.99 5.66
C GLN A 92 -1.00 -9.18 6.95
N LEU A 93 -2.08 -8.51 7.36
CA LEU A 93 -2.17 -7.83 8.64
C LEU A 93 -3.60 -7.91 9.19
N GLU A 94 -3.70 -8.14 10.50
CA GLU A 94 -4.92 -7.92 11.25
C GLU A 94 -5.01 -6.46 11.65
N PHE A 95 -6.06 -5.77 11.21
CA PHE A 95 -6.17 -4.34 11.44
C PHE A 95 -7.63 -3.90 11.58
N GLY A 96 -7.93 -3.33 12.75
CA GLY A 96 -9.28 -2.93 13.10
C GLY A 96 -10.30 -4.07 13.06
N GLY A 97 -9.88 -5.28 13.44
CA GLY A 97 -10.72 -6.47 13.44
C GLY A 97 -10.95 -7.07 12.05
N ARG A 98 -10.15 -6.66 11.05
CA ARG A 98 -10.22 -7.19 9.68
C ARG A 98 -8.90 -7.83 9.27
N THR A 99 -9.00 -8.95 8.56
CA THR A 99 -7.86 -9.55 7.88
C THR A 99 -7.65 -8.86 6.54
N VAL A 100 -6.60 -8.03 6.46
CA VAL A 100 -6.19 -7.32 5.25
C VAL A 100 -5.04 -8.07 4.60
N VAL A 101 -5.17 -8.43 3.33
CA VAL A 101 -4.11 -9.07 2.55
C VAL A 101 -3.73 -8.18 1.36
N PHE A 102 -2.47 -8.22 0.96
CA PHE A 102 -1.98 -7.41 -0.15
C PHE A 102 -0.88 -8.14 -0.91
N THR A 103 -0.86 -7.93 -2.22
CA THR A 103 0.12 -8.50 -3.14
C THR A 103 0.36 -7.50 -4.28
N HIS A 104 1.31 -7.75 -5.17
CA HIS A 104 1.45 -6.93 -6.36
C HIS A 104 0.56 -7.42 -7.51
N TYR A 105 0.49 -8.74 -7.70
CA TYR A 105 -0.03 -9.33 -8.93
C TYR A 105 -1.57 -9.51 -8.96
N PRO A 106 -2.26 -9.06 -10.02
CA PRO A 106 -3.73 -9.16 -10.13
C PRO A 106 -4.25 -10.60 -10.12
N TRP A 107 -3.55 -11.51 -10.81
CA TRP A 107 -3.96 -12.92 -10.87
C TRP A 107 -3.90 -13.59 -9.49
N LEU A 108 -2.90 -13.24 -8.67
CA LEU A 108 -2.75 -13.76 -7.32
C LEU A 108 -3.77 -13.13 -6.39
N ALA A 109 -3.98 -11.82 -6.53
CA ALA A 109 -5.01 -11.04 -5.84
C ALA A 109 -6.41 -11.67 -6.04
N GLN A 110 -6.74 -12.05 -7.28
CA GLN A 110 -7.99 -12.73 -7.60
C GLN A 110 -8.11 -14.11 -6.93
N LYS A 111 -7.07 -14.94 -6.99
CA LYS A 111 -7.04 -16.27 -6.33
C LYS A 111 -7.21 -16.16 -4.82
N LEU A 112 -6.50 -15.21 -4.19
CA LEU A 112 -6.61 -14.96 -2.74
C LEU A 112 -8.02 -14.48 -2.36
N ALA A 113 -8.62 -13.58 -3.16
CA ALA A 113 -9.98 -13.14 -2.92
C ALA A 113 -11.00 -14.28 -2.99
N GLN A 114 -10.84 -15.21 -3.96
CA GLN A 114 -11.68 -16.40 -4.11
C GLN A 114 -11.62 -17.36 -2.93
N SER A 115 -10.54 -17.36 -2.13
CA SER A 115 -10.43 -18.21 -0.94
C SER A 115 -11.46 -17.88 0.15
N GLN A 116 -12.08 -16.68 0.10
CA GLN A 116 -13.03 -16.19 1.10
C GLN A 116 -12.47 -16.16 2.53
N LYS A 117 -11.15 -16.15 2.69
CA LYS A 117 -10.48 -16.10 4.00
C LYS A 117 -10.30 -14.68 4.53
N TYR A 118 -10.29 -13.69 3.63
CA TYR A 118 -9.89 -12.31 3.92
C TYR A 118 -11.06 -11.34 3.80
N ASP A 119 -10.96 -10.18 4.45
CA ASP A 119 -12.01 -9.16 4.37
C ASP A 119 -11.69 -8.12 3.30
N ALA A 120 -10.44 -7.62 3.29
CA ALA A 120 -9.96 -6.63 2.33
C ALA A 120 -8.71 -7.14 1.61
N LEU A 121 -8.65 -6.92 0.30
CA LEU A 121 -7.50 -7.26 -0.51
C LEU A 121 -7.03 -6.08 -1.34
N PHE A 122 -5.73 -5.78 -1.30
CA PHE A 122 -5.11 -4.74 -2.11
C PHE A 122 -4.09 -5.29 -3.10
N TYR A 123 -4.04 -4.74 -4.31
CA TYR A 123 -3.02 -5.10 -5.31
C TYR A 123 -2.56 -3.92 -6.17
N GLY A 124 -1.48 -4.12 -6.93
CA GLY A 124 -0.83 -3.11 -7.79
C GLY A 124 -0.78 -3.52 -9.27
N HIS A 125 0.37 -3.28 -9.92
CA HIS A 125 0.76 -3.80 -11.24
C HIS A 125 0.06 -3.16 -12.44
N ASP A 126 -1.27 -3.11 -12.43
CA ASP A 126 -2.04 -2.68 -13.61
C ASP A 126 -2.10 -1.15 -13.76
N HIS A 127 -1.63 -0.40 -12.75
CA HIS A 127 -1.72 1.06 -12.64
C HIS A 127 -3.15 1.63 -12.67
N ARG A 128 -4.18 0.76 -12.64
CA ARG A 128 -5.58 1.14 -12.80
C ARG A 128 -6.31 1.05 -11.47
N VAL A 129 -7.01 2.13 -11.11
CA VAL A 129 -7.92 2.12 -9.98
C VAL A 129 -9.02 1.09 -10.25
N TRP A 130 -9.22 0.19 -9.30
CA TRP A 130 -10.21 -0.86 -9.42
C TRP A 130 -10.80 -1.23 -8.07
N GLU A 131 -12.08 -1.58 -8.04
CA GLU A 131 -12.73 -2.18 -6.88
C GLU A 131 -13.72 -3.25 -7.35
N LYS A 132 -13.66 -4.42 -6.72
CA LYS A 132 -14.59 -5.52 -7.01
C LYS A 132 -14.81 -6.37 -5.77
N LYS A 133 -16.07 -6.64 -5.44
CA LYS A 133 -16.42 -7.61 -4.40
C LYS A 133 -16.44 -9.03 -4.98
N ILE A 134 -15.74 -9.97 -4.33
CA ILE A 134 -15.71 -11.40 -4.66
C ILE A 134 -16.13 -12.16 -3.40
N GLY A 135 -17.40 -12.55 -3.35
CA GLY A 135 -18.01 -13.11 -2.13
C GLY A 135 -17.95 -12.10 -0.97
N LYS A 136 -17.28 -12.45 0.12
CA LYS A 136 -17.06 -11.56 1.28
C LYS A 136 -15.90 -10.57 1.09
N THR A 137 -14.89 -10.94 0.29
CA THR A 137 -13.66 -10.17 0.13
C THR A 137 -13.87 -9.00 -0.83
N VAL A 138 -13.41 -7.80 -0.48
CA VAL A 138 -13.34 -6.68 -1.43
C VAL A 138 -11.91 -6.51 -1.96
N LEU A 139 -11.75 -6.74 -3.25
CA LEU A 139 -10.51 -6.63 -4.02
C LEU A 139 -10.35 -5.22 -4.57
N ARG A 140 -9.22 -4.56 -4.28
CA ARG A 140 -8.98 -3.14 -4.60
C ARG A 140 -7.59 -2.91 -5.18
N ASN A 141 -7.49 -1.99 -6.14
CA ASN A 141 -6.24 -1.45 -6.65
C ASN A 141 -6.25 0.07 -6.46
N PRO A 142 -5.25 0.66 -5.75
CA PRO A 142 -5.19 2.11 -5.53
C PRO A 142 -4.75 2.90 -6.77
N GLY A 143 -4.43 2.23 -7.88
CA GLY A 143 -3.84 2.80 -9.09
C GLY A 143 -2.32 2.94 -8.95
N THR A 144 -1.76 3.92 -9.67
CA THR A 144 -0.34 4.24 -9.64
C THR A 144 -0.08 5.52 -8.86
N LEU A 145 0.84 5.45 -7.89
CA LEU A 145 1.30 6.65 -7.20
C LEU A 145 2.20 7.52 -8.10
N ALA A 146 2.97 6.88 -8.99
CA ALA A 146 3.84 7.58 -9.93
C ALA A 146 3.09 8.40 -10.98
N GLY A 147 1.82 8.05 -11.27
CA GLY A 147 1.06 8.66 -12.36
C GLY A 147 1.52 8.19 -13.75
N LEU A 148 2.03 6.96 -13.85
CA LEU A 148 2.46 6.38 -15.13
C LEU A 148 1.25 5.79 -15.87
N PHE A 149 0.95 6.33 -17.05
CA PHE A 149 -0.16 5.93 -17.93
C PHE A 149 -1.58 6.18 -17.37
N ALA A 150 -1.70 6.60 -16.12
CA ALA A 150 -2.95 6.94 -15.44
C ALA A 150 -2.72 8.08 -14.43
N ARG A 151 -3.80 8.64 -13.88
CA ARG A 151 -3.70 9.72 -12.88
C ARG A 151 -3.00 9.20 -11.63
N ALA A 152 -2.18 10.05 -11.02
CA ALA A 152 -1.48 9.73 -9.79
C ALA A 152 -2.45 9.62 -8.61
N THR A 153 -2.58 8.43 -8.04
CA THR A 153 -3.54 8.12 -6.99
C THR A 153 -2.99 7.23 -5.90
N PHE A 154 -3.66 7.24 -4.76
CA PHE A 154 -3.54 6.22 -3.71
C PHE A 154 -4.86 6.10 -2.95
N ALA A 155 -4.98 5.17 -2.02
CA ALA A 155 -6.20 4.99 -1.24
C ALA A 155 -5.99 5.17 0.27
N ILE A 156 -7.01 5.67 0.96
CA ILE A 156 -7.11 5.64 2.42
C ILE A 156 -8.19 4.63 2.81
N TYR A 157 -7.77 3.54 3.44
CA TYR A 157 -8.65 2.47 3.89
C TYR A 157 -9.10 2.65 5.34
N ASP A 158 -10.42 2.60 5.55
CA ASP A 158 -11.07 2.61 6.86
C ASP A 158 -11.62 1.21 7.20
N PRO A 159 -11.05 0.52 8.21
CA PRO A 159 -11.50 -0.81 8.61
C PRO A 159 -12.88 -0.81 9.28
N LYS A 160 -13.37 0.32 9.83
CA LYS A 160 -14.72 0.37 10.41
C LYS A 160 -15.78 0.21 9.33
N THR A 161 -15.59 0.88 8.20
CA THR A 161 -16.60 0.95 7.13
C THR A 161 -16.32 0.03 5.96
N ASP A 162 -15.14 -0.61 5.90
CA ASP A 162 -14.66 -1.32 4.71
C ASP A 162 -14.67 -0.44 3.45
N LYS A 163 -14.23 0.81 3.59
CA LYS A 163 -14.18 1.73 2.47
C LYS A 163 -12.74 2.16 2.24
N ALA A 164 -12.35 2.19 0.97
CA ALA A 164 -11.09 2.75 0.53
C ALA A 164 -11.37 4.03 -0.25
N GLU A 165 -11.12 5.19 0.36
CA GLU A 165 -11.27 6.48 -0.28
C GLU A 165 -10.10 6.70 -1.25
N LEU A 166 -10.40 6.91 -2.53
CA LEU A 166 -9.39 7.22 -3.53
C LEU A 166 -8.96 8.69 -3.43
N ILE A 167 -7.67 8.92 -3.24
CA ILE A 167 -7.05 10.24 -3.20
C ILE A 167 -6.31 10.48 -4.51
N LEU A 168 -6.60 11.60 -5.15
CA LEU A 168 -5.91 12.06 -6.35
C LEU A 168 -4.84 13.07 -5.96
N LEU A 169 -3.59 12.82 -6.36
CA LEU A 169 -2.46 13.67 -5.95
C LEU A 169 -2.61 15.12 -6.41
N GLU A 170 -3.23 15.36 -7.56
CA GLU A 170 -3.49 16.71 -8.07
C GLU A 170 -4.49 17.53 -7.23
N ARG A 171 -5.20 16.90 -6.28
CA ARG A 171 -6.20 17.54 -5.43
C ARG A 171 -5.72 17.80 -3.99
N ILE A 172 -4.43 17.56 -3.70
CA ILE A 172 -3.83 17.65 -2.36
C ILE A 172 -2.50 18.39 -2.33
#